data_AF-A0A2I0WUT2-F1
#
_entry.id   AF-A0A2I0WUT2-F1
#
_cell.length_a   1.000
_cell.length_b   1.000
_cell.length_c   1.000
_cell.angle_alpha   90.00
_cell.angle_beta   90.00
_cell.angle_gamma   90.00
#
_symmetry.space_group_name_H-M   'P 1'
#
loop_
_entity.id
_entity.type
_entity.pdbx_description
1 polymer ?
#
loop_
_entity_poly.entity_id
_entity_poly.type
_entity_poly.pdbx_seq_one_letter_code
_entity_poly.pdbx_strand_id
1 'polypeptide(L)'
;MHSGFSGYLGNGYAPQGPEREPRYRRRGAGGRHGSFQILYDNISSYSSSSQARQSPTELASSTKWEELDDAYFQSYSQIGIHEEMIKDHVRTKTYRNAIMQHQNLISGKVVMDVGCGTGILSIFCALAGARRVISAIIIHQ
;
A
#
# COMPACT_ATOMS: atom_id res chain seq x y z
N MET A 1 -41.44 -50.39 -18.77
CA MET A 1 -40.55 -51.45 -18.25
C MET A 1 -39.16 -50.84 -18.07
N HIS A 2 -38.64 -50.86 -16.83
CA HIS A 2 -37.23 -50.85 -16.35
C HIS A 2 -36.12 -50.44 -17.33
N SER A 3 -35.03 -49.72 -17.01
CA SER A 3 -34.36 -49.19 -15.79
C SER A 3 -33.02 -48.61 -16.29
N GLY A 4 -32.53 -47.43 -15.89
CA GLY A 4 -31.56 -47.24 -14.80
C GLY A 4 -30.07 -47.21 -15.25
N PHE A 5 -29.27 -46.31 -14.63
CA PHE A 5 -27.80 -46.06 -14.72
C PHE A 5 -27.31 -45.18 -15.89
N SER A 6 -26.33 -44.27 -15.76
CA SER A 6 -25.39 -43.87 -14.69
C SER A 6 -24.89 -42.44 -14.96
N GLY A 7 -24.37 -41.76 -13.94
CA GLY A 7 -24.16 -40.31 -13.89
C GLY A 7 -23.00 -39.75 -14.71
N TYR A 8 -23.16 -38.49 -15.12
CA TYR A 8 -22.09 -37.64 -15.65
C TYR A 8 -21.42 -36.87 -14.51
N LEU A 9 -20.16 -37.27 -14.27
CA LEU A 9 -18.98 -36.53 -13.79
C LEU A 9 -19.21 -35.23 -13.00
N GLY A 10 -18.89 -35.30 -11.71
CA GLY A 10 -18.86 -34.19 -10.77
C GLY A 10 -17.70 -33.22 -11.00
N ASN A 11 -18.00 -31.94 -10.79
CA ASN A 11 -17.02 -30.89 -10.52
C ASN A 11 -16.30 -31.19 -9.20
N GLY A 12 -14.98 -31.33 -9.25
CA GLY A 12 -14.13 -31.68 -8.10
C GLY A 12 -13.93 -30.58 -7.07
N TYR A 13 -14.99 -30.15 -6.40
CA TYR A 13 -14.87 -29.45 -5.11
C TYR A 13 -14.99 -30.49 -3.99
N ALA A 14 -13.85 -31.00 -3.54
CA ALA A 14 -13.80 -31.77 -2.30
C ALA A 14 -14.13 -30.85 -1.10
N PRO A 15 -15.02 -31.25 -0.17
CA PRO A 15 -15.23 -30.51 1.07
C PRO A 15 -14.01 -30.70 1.96
N GLN A 16 -13.29 -29.61 2.24
CA GLN A 16 -12.22 -29.62 3.25
C GLN A 16 -12.86 -29.58 4.65
N GLY A 17 -12.42 -30.49 5.52
CA GLY A 17 -12.93 -30.71 6.88
C GLY A 17 -12.75 -29.53 7.84
N PRO A 18 -13.06 -29.70 9.14
CA PRO A 18 -13.32 -28.60 10.06
C PRO A 18 -12.10 -27.68 10.20
N GLU A 19 -12.37 -26.38 10.07
CA GLU A 19 -11.41 -25.27 10.20
C GLU A 19 -10.62 -25.39 11.51
N ARG A 20 -9.30 -25.55 11.38
CA ARG A 20 -8.40 -25.28 12.50
C ARG A 20 -8.17 -23.79 12.54
N GLU A 21 -8.66 -23.13 13.58
CA GLU A 21 -8.35 -21.72 13.85
C GLU A 21 -6.84 -21.47 13.75
N PRO A 22 -6.40 -20.40 13.05
CA PRO A 22 -5.01 -20.02 13.05
C PRO A 22 -4.63 -19.49 14.45
N ARG A 23 -3.89 -20.30 15.22
CA ARG A 23 -3.21 -19.79 16.42
C ARG A 23 -2.19 -18.74 16.00
N TYR A 24 -2.50 -17.47 16.29
CA TYR A 24 -1.52 -16.37 16.24
C TYR A 24 -0.37 -16.68 17.20
N ARG A 25 0.74 -17.18 16.67
CA ARG A 25 1.96 -17.38 17.43
C ARG A 25 2.58 -16.01 17.66
N ARG A 26 2.34 -15.44 18.85
CA ARG A 26 2.99 -14.23 19.36
C ARG A 26 4.51 -14.50 19.42
N ARG A 27 5.24 -14.21 18.34
CA ARG A 27 6.71 -14.13 18.36
C ARG A 27 7.10 -12.74 18.83
N GLY A 28 8.06 -12.73 19.74
CA GLY A 28 8.40 -11.62 20.62
C GLY A 28 8.78 -10.33 19.91
N ALA A 29 8.62 -9.26 20.69
CA ALA A 29 9.12 -7.93 20.42
C ALA A 29 10.60 -7.97 20.05
N GLY A 30 10.92 -7.44 18.88
CA GLY A 30 12.27 -7.37 18.34
C GLY A 30 12.29 -6.85 16.91
N GLY A 31 11.36 -5.95 16.56
CA GLY A 31 11.38 -5.24 15.30
C GLY A 31 12.08 -3.91 15.52
N ARG A 32 13.23 -3.73 14.89
CA ARG A 32 13.95 -2.46 14.86
C ARG A 32 13.02 -1.39 14.29
N HIS A 33 12.49 -0.54 15.17
CA HIS A 33 11.94 0.77 14.82
C HIS A 33 13.06 1.55 14.14
N GLY A 34 13.04 1.70 12.82
CA GLY A 34 14.24 2.19 12.13
C GLY A 34 14.03 3.04 10.89
N SER A 35 12.80 3.41 10.52
CA SER A 35 12.56 4.22 9.30
C SER A 35 11.48 5.29 9.49
N PHE A 36 10.43 5.02 10.27
CA PHE A 36 9.46 6.07 10.62
C PHE A 36 10.05 7.15 11.57
N GLN A 37 11.02 6.77 12.41
CA GLN A 37 11.71 7.70 13.31
C GLN A 37 12.75 8.58 12.56
N ILE A 38 13.38 8.03 11.51
CA ILE A 38 14.44 8.71 10.73
C ILE A 38 13.90 9.98 10.04
N LEU A 39 12.64 9.96 9.58
CA LEU A 39 12.00 11.14 8.99
C LEU A 39 11.84 12.28 10.01
N TYR A 40 11.51 11.97 11.27
CA TYR A 40 11.40 12.97 12.33
C TYR A 40 12.77 13.55 12.75
N ASP A 41 13.79 12.69 12.81
CA ASP A 41 15.13 13.09 13.26
C ASP A 41 15.83 13.99 12.21
N ASN A 42 15.57 13.79 10.91
CA ASN A 42 16.12 14.64 9.85
C ASN A 42 15.48 16.04 9.78
N ILE A 43 14.19 16.17 10.12
CA ILE A 43 13.51 17.49 10.23
C ILE A 43 14.04 18.27 11.44
N SER A 44 14.36 17.57 12.53
CA SER A 44 14.84 18.16 13.77
C SER A 44 16.25 18.77 13.63
N SER A 45 17.10 18.20 12.78
CA SER A 45 18.48 18.67 12.57
C SER A 45 18.57 19.95 11.73
N TYR A 46 17.65 20.17 10.79
CA TYR A 46 17.56 21.40 9.99
C TYR A 46 17.07 22.62 10.81
N SER A 47 16.30 22.37 11.88
CA SER A 47 15.68 23.41 12.71
C SER A 47 16.65 24.10 13.70
N SER A 48 17.92 23.70 13.75
CA SER A 48 18.84 24.09 14.84
C SER A 48 19.80 25.26 14.53
N SER A 49 19.66 25.95 13.39
CA SER A 49 20.53 27.11 13.09
C SER A 49 19.75 28.36 12.69
N SER A 50 19.35 29.17 13.67
CA SER A 50 19.56 30.65 13.76
C SER A 50 18.53 31.34 14.67
N GLN A 51 18.99 32.36 15.41
CA GLN A 51 18.35 32.98 16.57
C GLN A 51 17.30 34.06 16.25
N ALA A 52 16.25 34.08 17.09
CA ALA A 52 15.55 35.22 17.72
C ALA A 52 15.14 36.48 16.89
N ARG A 53 13.82 36.69 16.76
CA ARG A 53 12.99 37.86 17.19
C ARG A 53 11.78 38.11 16.27
N GLN A 54 10.62 38.36 16.91
CA GLN A 54 9.33 38.91 16.41
C GLN A 54 8.43 38.02 15.53
N SER A 55 7.12 38.18 15.76
CA SER A 55 5.99 37.35 15.28
C SER A 55 5.42 37.75 13.91
N PRO A 56 5.21 36.78 13.00
CA PRO A 56 4.19 36.85 11.96
C PRO A 56 3.34 35.56 11.94
N THR A 57 2.18 35.57 12.59
CA THR A 57 1.46 34.33 12.95
C THR A 57 0.57 33.71 11.85
N GLU A 58 0.51 34.26 10.64
CA GLU A 58 -0.32 33.67 9.56
C GLU A 58 0.44 33.34 8.27
N LEU A 59 1.55 34.03 7.97
CA LEU A 59 2.38 33.72 6.79
C LEU A 59 3.47 32.68 7.09
N ALA A 60 3.94 32.61 8.34
CA ALA A 60 4.95 31.64 8.75
C ALA A 60 4.40 30.20 8.86
N SER A 61 3.08 30.04 9.00
CA SER A 61 2.45 28.72 9.02
C SER A 61 2.33 28.15 7.61
N SER A 62 2.01 28.97 6.59
CA SER A 62 1.90 28.49 5.20
C SER A 62 3.25 28.00 4.67
N THR A 63 4.32 28.76 4.89
CA THR A 63 5.67 28.36 4.45
C THR A 63 6.14 27.07 5.14
N LYS A 64 5.77 26.87 6.41
CA LYS A 64 6.12 25.65 7.14
C LYS A 64 5.41 24.41 6.59
N TRP A 65 4.15 24.53 6.18
CA TRP A 65 3.44 23.39 5.59
C TRP A 65 3.95 23.07 4.19
N GLU A 66 4.27 24.09 3.38
CA GLU A 66 4.90 23.92 2.06
C GLU A 66 6.24 23.18 2.17
N GLU A 67 7.12 23.59 3.10
CA GLU A 67 8.40 22.92 3.33
C GLU A 67 8.24 21.46 3.78
N LEU A 68 7.20 21.16 4.58
CA LEU A 68 6.89 19.80 5.02
C LEU A 68 6.37 18.94 3.87
N ASP A 69 5.52 19.49 3.01
CA ASP A 69 5.02 18.82 1.83
C ASP A 69 6.16 18.52 0.85
N ASP A 70 7.03 19.50 0.58
CA ASP A 70 8.21 19.31 -0.27
C ASP A 70 9.12 18.20 0.29
N ALA A 71 9.41 18.23 1.59
CA ALA A 71 10.21 17.18 2.23
C ALA A 71 9.55 15.80 2.13
N TYR A 72 8.21 15.74 2.25
CA TYR A 72 7.43 14.52 2.09
C TYR A 72 7.56 13.97 0.66
N PHE A 73 7.30 14.77 -0.36
CA PHE A 73 7.37 14.31 -1.77
C PHE A 73 8.79 13.97 -2.20
N GLN A 74 9.79 14.70 -1.70
CA GLN A 74 11.20 14.41 -1.95
C GLN A 74 11.58 13.04 -1.38
N SER A 75 11.04 12.65 -0.21
CA SER A 75 11.31 11.34 0.38
C SER A 75 10.82 10.20 -0.52
N TYR A 76 9.63 10.32 -1.12
CA TYR A 76 9.08 9.34 -2.05
C TYR A 76 9.68 9.42 -3.46
N SER A 77 10.54 10.38 -3.76
CA SER A 77 11.31 10.39 -5.01
C SER A 77 12.49 9.43 -4.98
N GLN A 78 12.89 8.95 -3.79
CA GLN A 78 13.99 8.01 -3.62
C GLN A 78 13.55 6.56 -3.77
N ILE A 79 14.31 5.76 -4.51
CA ILE A 79 14.01 4.33 -4.73
C ILE A 79 14.01 3.50 -3.44
N GLY A 80 14.82 3.89 -2.44
CA GLY A 80 15.00 3.12 -1.22
C GLY A 80 13.70 2.95 -0.42
N ILE A 81 12.88 4.01 -0.32
CA ILE A 81 11.60 3.95 0.39
C ILE A 81 10.62 3.03 -0.35
N HIS A 82 10.59 3.09 -1.68
CA HIS A 82 9.76 2.17 -2.48
C HIS A 82 10.21 0.72 -2.36
N GLU A 83 11.51 0.47 -2.29
CA GLU A 83 12.07 -0.87 -2.11
C GLU A 83 11.70 -1.45 -0.74
N GLU A 84 11.85 -0.68 0.34
CA GLU A 84 11.43 -1.07 1.70
C GLU A 84 9.94 -1.41 1.72
N MET A 85 9.13 -0.53 1.13
CA MET A 85 7.71 -0.70 0.95
C MET A 85 7.39 -2.02 0.21
N ILE A 86 7.99 -2.29 -0.94
CA ILE A 86 7.72 -3.50 -1.72
C ILE A 86 8.16 -4.77 -0.97
N LYS A 87 9.30 -4.71 -0.27
CA LYS A 87 9.83 -5.81 0.55
C LYS A 87 8.99 -6.12 1.78
N ASP A 88 8.14 -5.19 2.24
CA ASP A 88 7.10 -5.53 3.21
C ASP A 88 6.09 -6.48 2.58
N HIS A 89 6.28 -7.77 2.85
CA HIS A 89 5.45 -8.85 2.34
C HIS A 89 4.01 -8.79 2.87
N VAL A 90 3.80 -8.40 4.13
CA VAL A 90 2.45 -8.35 4.70
C VAL A 90 1.66 -7.26 3.99
N ARG A 91 2.24 -6.08 3.86
CA ARG A 91 1.64 -4.95 3.15
C ARG A 91 1.34 -5.30 1.69
N THR A 92 2.36 -5.70 0.93
CA THR A 92 2.22 -5.94 -0.52
C THR A 92 1.29 -7.11 -0.83
N LYS A 93 1.36 -8.20 -0.07
CA LYS A 93 0.48 -9.36 -0.26
C LYS A 93 -0.96 -9.07 0.13
N THR A 94 -1.20 -8.25 1.14
CA THR A 94 -2.56 -7.87 1.56
C THR A 94 -3.26 -7.11 0.45
N TYR A 95 -2.62 -6.09 -0.13
CA TYR A 95 -3.19 -5.37 -1.29
C TYR A 95 -3.44 -6.29 -2.48
N ARG A 96 -2.45 -7.12 -2.85
CA ARG A 96 -2.59 -8.08 -3.95
C ARG A 96 -3.80 -8.99 -3.73
N ASN A 97 -3.93 -9.56 -2.53
CA ASN A 97 -5.01 -10.48 -2.21
C ASN A 97 -6.37 -9.79 -2.24
N ALA A 98 -6.49 -8.60 -1.66
CA ALA A 98 -7.73 -7.83 -1.66
C ALA A 98 -8.20 -7.52 -3.08
N ILE A 99 -7.29 -7.09 -3.95
CA ILE A 99 -7.56 -6.81 -5.37
C ILE A 99 -8.03 -8.07 -6.10
N MET A 100 -7.31 -9.19 -5.93
CA MET A 100 -7.65 -10.44 -6.62
C MET A 100 -8.94 -11.07 -6.09
N GLN A 101 -9.25 -10.94 -4.80
CA GLN A 101 -10.50 -11.42 -4.21
C GLN A 101 -11.73 -10.69 -4.77
N HIS A 102 -11.58 -9.42 -5.16
CA HIS A 102 -12.65 -8.58 -5.71
C HIS A 102 -12.49 -8.35 -7.21
N GLN A 103 -11.86 -9.30 -7.91
CA GLN A 103 -11.59 -9.22 -9.34
C GLN A 103 -12.87 -8.98 -10.16
N ASN A 104 -13.99 -9.55 -9.74
CA ASN A 104 -15.31 -9.35 -10.35
C ASN A 104 -15.77 -7.87 -10.33
N LEU A 105 -15.32 -7.07 -9.37
CA LEU A 105 -15.63 -5.64 -9.29
C LEU A 105 -14.68 -4.78 -10.14
N ILE A 106 -13.51 -5.31 -10.49
CA ILE A 106 -12.44 -4.60 -11.18
C ILE A 106 -12.42 -4.91 -12.69
N SER A 107 -12.74 -6.16 -13.05
CA SER A 107 -12.67 -6.64 -14.42
C SER A 107 -13.53 -5.79 -15.37
N GLY A 108 -12.91 -5.33 -16.47
CA GLY A 108 -13.54 -4.47 -17.47
C GLY A 108 -13.77 -3.02 -17.03
N LYS A 109 -13.34 -2.60 -15.83
CA LYS A 109 -13.51 -1.23 -15.31
C LYS A 109 -12.28 -0.36 -15.57
N VAL A 110 -12.47 0.95 -15.44
CA VAL A 110 -11.36 1.92 -15.37
C VAL A 110 -11.06 2.14 -13.89
N VAL A 111 -9.79 1.99 -13.51
CA VAL A 111 -9.30 2.12 -12.13
C VAL A 111 -8.33 3.30 -12.05
N MET A 112 -8.35 4.04 -10.93
CA MET A 112 -7.36 5.08 -10.64
C MET A 112 -6.51 4.66 -9.44
N ASP A 113 -5.19 4.69 -9.60
CA ASP A 113 -4.19 4.44 -8.55
C ASP A 113 -3.57 5.76 -8.12
N VAL A 114 -3.94 6.24 -6.93
CA VAL A 114 -3.55 7.55 -6.39
C VAL A 114 -2.30 7.37 -5.53
N GLY A 115 -1.24 8.13 -5.81
CA GLY A 115 0.05 7.93 -5.13
C GLY A 115 0.72 6.63 -5.59
N CYS A 116 0.68 6.37 -6.91
CA CYS A 116 1.01 5.06 -7.45
C CYS A 116 2.48 4.65 -7.20
N GLY A 117 3.38 5.60 -6.95
CA GLY A 117 4.81 5.34 -6.73
C GLY A 117 5.38 4.50 -7.88
N THR A 118 5.90 3.32 -7.57
CA THR A 118 6.42 2.34 -8.54
C THR A 118 5.35 1.66 -9.41
N GLY A 119 4.07 1.86 -9.13
CA GLY A 119 2.94 1.32 -9.89
C GLY A 119 2.60 -0.14 -9.59
N ILE A 120 3.12 -0.72 -8.50
CA ILE A 120 2.87 -2.13 -8.18
C ILE A 120 1.38 -2.46 -7.99
N LEU A 121 0.61 -1.53 -7.41
CA LEU A 121 -0.84 -1.69 -7.24
C LEU A 121 -1.58 -1.56 -8.57
N SER A 122 -1.15 -0.62 -9.41
CA SER A 122 -1.63 -0.52 -10.80
C SER A 122 -1.47 -1.83 -11.57
N ILE A 123 -0.33 -2.53 -11.42
CA ILE A 123 -0.09 -3.84 -12.04
C ILE A 123 -1.06 -4.89 -11.48
N PHE A 124 -1.32 -4.91 -10.17
CA PHE A 124 -2.31 -5.83 -9.60
C PHE A 124 -3.72 -5.59 -10.14
N CYS A 125 -4.14 -4.33 -10.30
CA CYS A 125 -5.42 -3.99 -10.91
C CYS A 125 -5.50 -4.42 -12.38
N ALA A 126 -4.42 -4.28 -13.14
CA ALA A 126 -4.34 -4.76 -14.52
C ALA A 126 -4.43 -6.30 -14.59
N LEU A 127 -3.73 -7.02 -13.70
CA LEU A 127 -3.81 -8.48 -13.58
C LEU A 127 -5.22 -8.95 -13.14
N ALA A 128 -5.94 -8.14 -12.36
CA ALA A 128 -7.34 -8.35 -12.03
C ALA A 128 -8.29 -8.06 -13.23
N GLY A 129 -7.76 -7.71 -14.40
CA GLY A 129 -8.55 -7.53 -15.63
C GLY A 129 -9.17 -6.14 -15.77
N ALA A 130 -8.65 -5.13 -15.07
CA ALA A 130 -9.06 -3.75 -15.33
C ALA A 130 -8.89 -3.41 -16.82
N ARG A 131 -9.89 -2.75 -17.42
CA ARG A 131 -9.85 -2.29 -18.81
C ARG A 131 -8.77 -1.25 -19.02
N ARG A 132 -8.59 -0.37 -18.04
CA ARG A 132 -7.56 0.66 -18.04
C ARG A 132 -7.24 1.06 -16.61
N VAL A 133 -5.97 1.27 -16.31
CA VAL A 133 -5.52 1.82 -15.02
C VAL A 133 -4.91 3.19 -15.29
N ILE A 134 -5.34 4.20 -14.54
CA ILE A 134 -4.79 5.55 -14.55
C ILE A 134 -3.98 5.71 -13.28
N SER A 135 -2.69 5.92 -13.42
CA SER A 135 -1.77 6.04 -12.28
C SER A 135 -1.39 7.50 -12.09
N ALA A 136 -1.63 8.04 -10.91
CA ALA A 136 -1.34 9.42 -10.55
C ALA A 136 -0.21 9.47 -9.52
N ILE A 137 0.90 10.10 -9.91
CA ILE A 137 1.95 10.50 -8.97
C ILE A 137 1.49 11.82 -8.33
N ILE A 138 1.60 11.92 -7.00
CA ILE A 138 1.33 13.17 -6.29
C ILE A 138 2.67 13.87 -6.13
N ILE A 139 2.77 15.09 -6.64
CA ILE A 139 3.90 15.99 -6.49
C ILE A 139 3.35 17.35 -6.01
N HIS A 140 4.09 18.01 -5.12
CA HIS A 140 3.87 19.41 -4.77
C HIS A 140 4.55 20.29 -5.84
N GLN A 141 3.91 21.40 -6.22
CA GLN A 141 4.34 22.33 -7.28
C GLN A 141 4.26 23.76 -6.77
#